data_AF-A0ABD1CZW6-F1
#
_entry.id   AF-A0ABD1CZW6-F1
#
_cell.length_a   1.000
_cell.length_b   1.000
_cell.length_c   1.000
_cell.angle_alpha   90.00
_cell.angle_beta   90.00
_cell.angle_gamma   90.00
#
_symmetry.space_group_name_H-M   'P 1'
#
loop_
_entity.id
_entity.type
_entity.pdbx_description
1 polymer ?
#
loop_
_entity_poly.entity_id
_entity_poly.type
_entity_poly.pdbx_seq_one_letter_code
_entity_poly.pdbx_strand_id
1 'polypeptide(L)'
;MHRLGREKISQQYVPSDEDFPIVFEIQKYNGPRNRRSDPHGEGKAKLVNGYRYEGFFRNGVPHGRGRLALNDGFRYEGRWRKGQKHGMGRMYYPDCSWYEGEFRKDLRHGCGVYHYPNGACYEGNWFGDKRHGVGLYSYAREKIKLRGTWVEDVARGAAEVLFEGCRFHGYWDGEQPRGPGCFTFGTDIMVRGKFYCDAKEGGEEKTLVWQPEAIEKYEYAKLPLEPLPLPVEESDVSATSSSEEEECDSVAESLASTIVIGDE
;
A
#
# COMPACT_ATOMS: atom_id res chain seq x y z
N MET A 1 10.52 -22.43 18.75
CA MET A 1 9.77 -21.32 18.15
C MET A 1 10.71 -20.15 17.98
N HIS A 2 11.11 -19.85 16.74
CA HIS A 2 11.75 -18.57 16.44
C HIS A 2 10.77 -17.47 16.87
N ARG A 3 11.25 -16.46 17.63
CA ARG A 3 10.47 -15.25 17.88
C ARG A 3 10.05 -14.73 16.49
N LEU A 4 8.75 -14.72 16.20
CA LEU A 4 8.21 -13.86 15.14
C LEU A 4 8.85 -12.48 15.36
N GLY A 5 9.53 -11.99 14.32
CA GLY A 5 10.46 -10.85 14.28
C GLY A 5 10.59 -10.01 15.55
N ARG A 6 11.84 -9.79 16.02
CA ARG A 6 12.11 -8.78 17.06
C ARG A 6 11.62 -7.37 16.65
N GLU A 7 11.43 -7.14 15.36
CA GLU A 7 10.86 -5.91 14.79
C GLU A 7 9.33 -6.03 14.65
N LYS A 8 8.63 -5.09 15.27
CA LYS A 8 7.18 -4.96 15.17
C LYS A 8 6.81 -4.40 13.80
N ILE A 9 5.87 -5.04 13.10
CA ILE A 9 5.44 -4.64 11.76
C ILE A 9 4.94 -3.18 11.71
N SER A 10 4.25 -2.76 12.76
CA SER A 10 3.71 -1.42 13.00
C SER A 10 4.80 -0.37 13.21
N GLN A 11 6.01 -0.78 13.62
CA GLN A 11 7.13 0.12 13.90
C GLN A 11 8.09 0.25 12.71
N GLN A 12 7.87 -0.49 11.63
CA GLN A 12 8.62 -0.27 10.40
C GLN A 12 8.17 1.05 9.78
N TYR A 13 9.03 2.05 9.93
CA TYR A 13 8.83 3.36 9.37
C TYR A 13 8.68 3.27 7.85
N VAL A 14 7.64 3.91 7.37
CA VAL A 14 7.34 4.07 5.96
C VAL A 14 7.40 5.58 5.72
N PRO A 15 8.39 6.11 4.98
CA PRO A 15 8.53 7.55 4.82
C PRO A 15 7.32 8.14 4.10
N SER A 16 6.91 9.33 4.52
CA SER A 16 5.77 10.07 3.99
C SER A 16 6.23 11.32 3.25
N ASP A 17 5.34 11.94 2.48
CA ASP A 17 5.65 13.21 1.81
C ASP A 17 5.70 14.41 2.77
N GLU A 18 5.11 14.28 3.97
CA GLU A 18 5.26 15.30 5.01
C GLU A 18 6.72 15.43 5.48
N ASP A 19 7.50 14.35 5.34
CA ASP A 19 8.93 14.35 5.65
C ASP A 19 9.74 15.16 4.60
N PHE A 20 9.18 15.37 3.41
CA PHE A 20 9.85 16.01 2.26
C PHE A 20 8.89 16.92 1.47
N PRO A 21 8.45 18.07 2.01
CA PRO A 21 7.53 18.96 1.31
C PRO A 21 8.15 19.51 0.01
N ILE A 22 7.54 19.20 -1.13
CA ILE A 22 8.04 19.63 -2.44
C ILE A 22 7.37 20.94 -2.85
N VAL A 23 8.14 22.02 -2.85
CA VAL A 23 7.72 23.30 -3.44
C VAL A 23 8.25 23.39 -4.88
N PHE A 24 7.34 23.50 -5.85
CA PHE A 24 7.65 23.65 -7.27
C PHE A 24 7.97 25.10 -7.66
N GLU A 25 8.99 25.68 -7.03
CA GLU A 25 9.50 26.99 -7.44
C GLU A 25 10.57 26.83 -8.52
N ILE A 26 10.24 27.21 -9.76
CA ILE A 26 11.06 26.94 -10.94
C ILE A 26 12.16 28.01 -11.08
N GLN A 27 13.43 27.61 -10.92
CA GLN A 27 14.60 28.45 -11.18
C GLN A 27 14.90 28.54 -12.68
N LYS A 28 14.86 27.41 -13.38
CA LYS A 28 15.17 27.33 -14.83
C LYS A 28 14.25 26.32 -15.47
N TYR A 29 13.68 26.67 -16.61
CA TYR A 29 12.80 25.79 -17.38
C TYR A 29 13.22 25.73 -18.85
N ASN A 30 13.23 24.53 -19.40
CA ASN A 30 13.44 24.25 -20.81
C ASN A 30 12.28 23.41 -21.33
N GLY A 31 11.43 24.00 -22.15
CA GLY A 31 10.22 23.36 -22.70
C GLY A 31 9.24 24.39 -23.27
N PRO A 32 8.11 23.93 -23.82
CA PRO A 32 7.06 24.80 -24.34
C PRO A 32 6.41 25.62 -23.22
N ARG A 33 5.86 26.78 -23.60
CA ARG A 33 5.10 27.63 -22.69
C ARG A 33 3.75 27.97 -23.28
N ASN A 34 2.74 28.17 -22.43
CA ASN A 34 1.43 28.65 -22.85
C ASN A 34 1.47 30.18 -23.16
N ARG A 35 0.32 30.77 -23.54
CA ARG A 35 0.21 32.21 -23.83
C ARG A 35 0.54 33.13 -22.65
N ARG A 36 0.42 32.63 -21.41
CA ARG A 36 0.79 33.36 -20.18
C ARG A 36 2.27 33.22 -19.87
N SER A 37 3.04 32.57 -20.74
CA SER A 37 4.43 32.18 -20.52
C SER A 37 4.64 31.17 -19.38
N ASP A 38 3.59 30.47 -18.94
CA ASP A 38 3.74 29.38 -17.96
C ASP A 38 4.28 28.13 -18.65
N PRO A 39 5.11 27.32 -17.97
CA PRO A 39 5.45 25.96 -18.41
C PRO A 39 4.21 25.15 -18.86
N HIS A 40 4.30 24.56 -20.05
CA HIS A 40 3.19 23.80 -20.64
C HIS A 40 3.70 22.71 -21.60
N GLY A 41 3.11 21.52 -21.56
CA GLY A 41 3.61 20.38 -22.34
C GLY A 41 4.85 19.76 -21.70
N GLU A 42 5.61 18.98 -22.46
CA GLU A 42 6.78 18.26 -21.96
C GLU A 42 8.00 19.19 -21.79
N GLY A 43 8.62 19.19 -20.61
CA GLY A 43 9.78 20.03 -20.36
C GLY A 43 10.61 19.60 -19.14
N LYS A 44 11.71 20.32 -18.94
CA LYS A 44 12.69 20.10 -17.86
C LYS A 44 12.77 21.35 -16.99
N ALA A 45 12.50 21.20 -15.70
CA ALA A 45 12.63 22.23 -14.70
C ALA A 45 13.76 21.91 -13.71
N LYS A 46 14.61 22.89 -13.44
CA LYS A 46 15.44 22.94 -12.24
C LYS A 46 14.74 23.85 -11.24
N LEU A 47 14.48 23.34 -10.05
CA LEU A 47 13.81 24.08 -8.98
C LEU A 47 14.83 24.87 -8.14
N VAL A 48 14.35 25.88 -7.40
CA VAL A 48 15.19 26.75 -6.56
C VAL A 48 15.93 25.96 -5.47
N ASN A 49 15.27 24.95 -4.89
CA ASN A 49 15.87 23.99 -3.94
C ASN A 49 16.87 22.99 -4.59
N GLY A 50 17.14 23.12 -5.89
CA GLY A 50 18.06 22.28 -6.64
C GLY A 50 17.45 20.99 -7.18
N TYR A 51 16.19 20.68 -6.84
CA TYR A 51 15.50 19.50 -7.35
C TYR A 51 15.27 19.61 -8.86
N ARG A 52 15.04 18.46 -9.50
CA ARG A 52 14.87 18.38 -10.94
C ARG A 52 13.56 17.68 -11.26
N TYR A 53 12.75 18.30 -12.12
CA TYR A 53 11.56 17.69 -12.68
C TYR A 53 11.67 17.60 -14.19
N GLU A 54 11.33 16.45 -14.76
CA GLU A 54 11.25 16.19 -16.18
C GLU A 54 9.92 15.52 -16.48
N GLY A 55 9.10 16.14 -17.33
CA GLY A 55 7.81 15.60 -17.70
C GLY A 55 6.83 16.66 -18.17
N PHE A 56 5.56 16.32 -18.13
CA PHE A 56 4.50 17.18 -18.60
C PHE A 56 4.15 18.26 -17.55
N PHE A 57 3.84 19.45 -18.06
CA PHE A 57 3.35 20.61 -17.33
C PHE A 57 2.00 21.06 -17.89
N ARG A 58 1.13 21.57 -17.01
CA ARG A 58 -0.09 22.27 -17.40
C ARG A 58 -0.24 23.51 -16.52
N ASN A 59 -0.22 24.69 -17.13
CA ASN A 59 -0.36 25.98 -16.45
C ASN A 59 0.67 26.16 -15.32
N GLY A 60 1.94 25.87 -15.63
CA GLY A 60 3.05 26.09 -14.70
C GLY A 60 3.28 25.00 -13.67
N VAL A 61 2.36 24.04 -13.50
CA VAL A 61 2.50 22.94 -12.54
C VAL A 61 2.69 21.58 -13.21
N PRO A 62 3.37 20.62 -12.55
CA PRO A 62 3.41 19.23 -12.97
C PRO A 62 2.02 18.65 -13.26
N HIS A 63 1.87 17.98 -14.39
CA HIS A 63 0.62 17.36 -14.80
C HIS A 63 0.90 16.24 -15.81
N GLY A 64 0.18 15.12 -15.79
CA GLY A 64 0.47 14.01 -16.70
C GLY A 64 1.67 13.19 -16.22
N ARG A 65 2.45 12.59 -17.11
CA ARG A 65 3.61 11.76 -16.70
C ARG A 65 4.82 12.65 -16.38
N GLY A 66 5.58 12.30 -15.35
CA GLY A 66 6.79 13.03 -15.01
C GLY A 66 7.63 12.35 -13.95
N ARG A 67 8.88 12.81 -13.87
CA ARG A 67 9.92 12.34 -12.96
C ARG A 67 10.44 13.50 -12.14
N LEU A 68 10.38 13.35 -10.82
CA LEU A 68 11.00 14.24 -9.85
C LEU A 68 12.22 13.56 -9.23
N ALA A 69 13.33 14.27 -9.13
CA ALA A 69 14.53 13.83 -8.46
C ALA A 69 15.03 14.90 -7.49
N LEU A 70 15.21 14.53 -6.22
CA LEU A 70 15.80 15.34 -5.17
C LEU A 70 17.31 15.08 -5.09
N ASN A 71 18.01 15.90 -4.31
CA ASN A 71 19.47 15.81 -4.16
C ASN A 71 19.90 14.69 -3.21
N ASP A 72 19.02 14.24 -2.32
CA ASP A 72 19.26 13.22 -1.29
C ASP A 72 19.03 11.78 -1.80
N GLY A 73 18.64 11.62 -3.07
CA GLY A 73 18.35 10.33 -3.68
C GLY A 73 16.87 9.99 -3.75
N PHE A 74 15.98 10.77 -3.13
CA PHE A 74 14.54 10.60 -3.32
C PHE A 74 14.17 10.83 -4.79
N ARG A 75 13.33 9.93 -5.32
CA ARG A 75 12.88 9.97 -6.71
C ARG A 75 11.44 9.50 -6.84
N TYR A 76 10.65 10.23 -7.62
CA TYR A 76 9.32 9.79 -8.03
C TYR A 76 9.22 9.74 -9.55
N GLU A 77 8.61 8.69 -10.08
CA GLU A 77 8.33 8.48 -11.50
C GLU A 77 6.88 8.01 -11.64
N GLY A 78 6.00 8.84 -12.17
CA GLY A 78 4.58 8.50 -12.21
C GLY A 78 3.70 9.56 -12.83
N ARG A 79 2.40 9.48 -12.57
CA ARG A 79 1.46 10.53 -13.01
C ARG A 79 1.33 11.63 -11.96
N TRP A 80 1.07 12.81 -12.47
CA TRP A 80 0.90 14.05 -11.74
C TRP A 80 -0.45 14.66 -12.11
N ARG A 81 -1.11 15.29 -11.15
CA ARG A 81 -2.33 16.06 -11.38
C ARG A 81 -2.31 17.29 -10.51
N LYS A 82 -2.33 18.46 -11.14
CA LYS A 82 -2.32 19.77 -10.47
C LYS A 82 -1.15 19.91 -9.47
N GLY A 83 0.05 19.48 -9.88
CA GLY A 83 1.26 19.55 -9.04
C GLY A 83 1.43 18.43 -8.02
N GLN A 84 0.46 17.52 -7.89
CA GLN A 84 0.47 16.43 -6.90
C GLN A 84 0.65 15.07 -7.58
N LYS A 85 1.31 14.12 -6.93
CA LYS A 85 1.39 12.72 -7.37
C LYS A 85 0.00 12.10 -7.38
N HIS A 86 -0.32 11.38 -8.46
CA HIS A 86 -1.65 10.83 -8.69
C HIS A 86 -1.59 9.58 -9.58
N GLY A 87 -2.53 8.65 -9.42
CA GLY A 87 -2.58 7.40 -10.20
C GLY A 87 -1.32 6.56 -10.02
N MET A 88 -0.98 5.73 -11.02
CA MET A 88 0.18 4.84 -10.92
C MET A 88 1.51 5.61 -10.91
N GLY A 89 2.41 5.21 -10.01
CA GLY A 89 3.78 5.71 -9.94
C GLY A 89 4.71 4.79 -9.16
N ARG A 90 6.00 5.11 -9.24
CA ARG A 90 7.08 4.49 -8.47
C ARG A 90 7.81 5.56 -7.68
N MET A 91 8.02 5.31 -6.41
CA MET A 91 8.70 6.19 -5.48
C MET A 91 9.89 5.47 -4.87
N TYR A 92 11.05 6.08 -4.90
CA TYR A 92 12.31 5.56 -4.39
C TYR A 92 12.81 6.51 -3.30
N TYR A 93 13.27 5.95 -2.20
CA TYR A 93 13.69 6.71 -1.03
C TYR A 93 15.21 6.62 -0.82
N PRO A 94 15.81 7.57 -0.08
CA PRO A 94 17.25 7.56 0.23
C PRO A 94 17.72 6.31 0.98
N ASP A 95 16.85 5.68 1.79
CA ASP A 95 17.15 4.46 2.53
C ASP A 95 17.11 3.18 1.65
N CYS A 96 16.98 3.35 0.32
CA CYS A 96 16.83 2.29 -0.68
C CYS A 96 15.51 1.51 -0.61
N SER A 97 14.56 1.93 0.24
CA SER A 97 13.17 1.46 0.12
C SER A 97 12.51 2.04 -1.12
N TRP A 98 11.44 1.38 -1.57
CA TRP A 98 10.66 1.88 -2.69
C TRP A 98 9.21 1.39 -2.65
N TYR A 99 8.35 2.16 -3.29
CA TYR A 99 6.94 1.88 -3.48
C TYR A 99 6.58 1.89 -4.96
N GLU A 100 5.73 0.96 -5.39
CA GLU A 100 5.08 0.96 -6.68
C GLU A 100 3.58 0.73 -6.49
N GLY A 101 2.76 1.64 -6.99
CA GLY A 101 1.32 1.54 -6.84
C GLY A 101 0.60 2.85 -7.13
N GLU A 102 -0.61 2.95 -6.61
CA GLU A 102 -1.46 4.11 -6.82
C GLU A 102 -1.19 5.25 -5.82
N PHE A 103 -1.36 6.48 -6.31
CA PHE A 103 -1.23 7.71 -5.54
C PHE A 103 -2.51 8.54 -5.65
N ARG A 104 -2.88 9.24 -4.58
CA ARG A 104 -3.97 10.20 -4.55
C ARG A 104 -3.62 11.38 -3.65
N LYS A 105 -3.48 12.57 -4.24
CA LYS A 105 -3.10 13.80 -3.54
C LYS A 105 -1.79 13.61 -2.77
N ASP A 106 -0.74 13.22 -3.49
CA ASP A 106 0.60 12.93 -2.95
C ASP A 106 0.73 11.64 -2.12
N LEU A 107 -0.34 11.19 -1.48
CA LEU A 107 -0.33 9.99 -0.63
C LEU A 107 -0.48 8.69 -1.43
N ARG A 108 0.14 7.62 -0.96
CA ARG A 108 -0.14 6.25 -1.44
C ARG A 108 -1.58 5.87 -1.14
N HIS A 109 -2.20 5.23 -2.10
CA HIS A 109 -3.61 4.86 -2.06
C HIS A 109 -3.84 3.61 -2.90
N GLY A 110 -5.03 3.02 -2.85
CA GLY A 110 -5.39 1.91 -3.75
C GLY A 110 -4.50 0.70 -3.55
N CYS A 111 -4.10 0.03 -4.64
CA CYS A 111 -3.22 -1.13 -4.60
C CYS A 111 -1.75 -0.73 -4.80
N GLY A 112 -0.84 -1.36 -4.05
CA GLY A 112 0.58 -1.16 -4.24
C GLY A 112 1.49 -2.11 -3.47
N VAL A 113 2.75 -2.11 -3.88
CA VAL A 113 3.83 -2.90 -3.29
C VAL A 113 4.87 -1.95 -2.70
N TYR A 114 5.23 -2.18 -1.45
CA TYR A 114 6.33 -1.49 -0.77
C TYR A 114 7.43 -2.49 -0.44
N HIS A 115 8.65 -2.15 -0.82
CA HIS A 115 9.86 -2.90 -0.47
C HIS A 115 10.67 -2.12 0.56
N TYR A 116 10.95 -2.78 1.68
CA TYR A 116 11.70 -2.22 2.79
C TYR A 116 13.21 -2.45 2.61
N PRO A 117 14.08 -1.64 3.24
CA PRO A 117 15.53 -1.79 3.13
C PRO A 117 16.05 -3.11 3.72
N ASN A 118 15.33 -3.67 4.70
CA ASN A 118 15.63 -4.98 5.29
C ASN A 118 15.23 -6.18 4.39
N GLY A 119 14.70 -5.90 3.19
CA GLY A 119 14.25 -6.87 2.21
C GLY A 119 12.79 -7.32 2.39
N ALA A 120 12.13 -6.95 3.48
CA ALA A 120 10.71 -7.23 3.66
C ALA A 120 9.88 -6.55 2.57
N CYS A 121 8.68 -7.03 2.32
CA CYS A 121 7.73 -6.34 1.44
C CYS A 121 6.31 -6.40 1.96
N TYR A 122 5.53 -5.39 1.61
CA TYR A 122 4.08 -5.39 1.75
C TYR A 122 3.45 -5.25 0.36
N GLU A 123 2.51 -6.11 0.04
CA GLU A 123 1.69 -6.07 -1.18
C GLU A 123 0.23 -6.08 -0.78
N GLY A 124 -0.53 -5.03 -1.09
CA GLY A 124 -1.92 -4.95 -0.67
C GLY A 124 -2.54 -3.57 -0.86
N ASN A 125 -3.62 -3.31 -0.14
CA ASN A 125 -4.27 -2.01 -0.18
C ASN A 125 -3.54 -0.97 0.70
N TRP A 126 -3.66 0.28 0.28
CA TRP A 126 -3.10 1.47 0.90
C TRP A 126 -4.19 2.53 1.01
N PHE A 127 -4.21 3.26 2.13
CA PHE A 127 -5.12 4.38 2.34
C PHE A 127 -4.38 5.49 3.09
N GLY A 128 -4.04 6.56 2.36
CA GLY A 128 -3.43 7.74 2.96
C GLY A 128 -2.08 7.42 3.60
N ASP A 129 -1.17 6.84 2.81
CA ASP A 129 0.16 6.39 3.22
C ASP A 129 0.23 5.25 4.24
N LYS A 130 -0.92 4.78 4.75
CA LYS A 130 -0.98 3.62 5.65
C LYS A 130 -1.38 2.36 4.91
N ARG A 131 -0.87 1.20 5.34
CA ARG A 131 -1.39 -0.10 4.92
C ARG A 131 -2.82 -0.24 5.42
N HIS A 132 -3.71 -0.66 4.54
CA HIS A 132 -5.13 -0.77 4.81
C HIS A 132 -5.73 -1.96 4.03
N GLY A 133 -6.93 -2.40 4.36
CA GLY A 133 -7.63 -3.45 3.61
C GLY A 133 -6.88 -4.78 3.59
N VAL A 134 -6.96 -5.52 2.50
CA VAL A 134 -6.30 -6.83 2.38
C VAL A 134 -4.85 -6.65 1.95
N GLY A 135 -3.94 -7.36 2.62
CA GLY A 135 -2.52 -7.30 2.27
C GLY A 135 -1.72 -8.51 2.70
N LEU A 136 -0.60 -8.71 2.01
CA LEU A 136 0.41 -9.72 2.22
C LEU A 136 1.72 -9.04 2.65
N TYR A 137 2.16 -9.32 3.86
CA TYR A 137 3.44 -8.90 4.37
C TYR A 137 4.42 -10.06 4.36
N SER A 138 5.55 -9.92 3.66
CA SER A 138 6.62 -10.91 3.61
C SER A 138 7.82 -10.47 4.43
N TYR A 139 8.18 -11.26 5.43
CA TYR A 139 9.40 -11.10 6.20
C TYR A 139 10.57 -11.76 5.47
N ALA A 140 11.55 -10.97 5.05
CA ALA A 140 12.65 -11.48 4.23
C ALA A 140 13.53 -12.50 4.95
N ARG A 141 13.89 -12.26 6.22
CA ARG A 141 14.85 -13.11 6.95
C ARG A 141 14.21 -14.41 7.39
N GLU A 142 13.00 -14.33 7.91
CA GLU A 142 12.28 -15.47 8.49
C GLU A 142 11.53 -16.28 7.43
N LYS A 143 11.44 -15.79 6.18
CA LYS A 143 10.62 -16.38 5.10
C LYS A 143 9.17 -16.61 5.53
N ILE A 144 8.69 -15.76 6.43
CA ILE A 144 7.31 -15.75 6.92
C ILE A 144 6.49 -14.87 5.99
N LYS A 145 5.28 -15.29 5.67
CA LYS A 145 4.28 -14.46 4.99
C LYS A 145 3.05 -14.33 5.85
N LEU A 146 2.60 -13.11 6.10
CA LEU A 146 1.37 -12.80 6.81
C LEU A 146 0.36 -12.19 5.84
N ARG A 147 -0.74 -12.89 5.59
CA ARG A 147 -1.88 -12.41 4.82
C ARG A 147 -3.04 -12.13 5.76
N GLY A 148 -3.66 -10.96 5.66
CA GLY A 148 -4.84 -10.63 6.45
C GLY A 148 -5.36 -9.24 6.15
N THR A 149 -6.29 -8.78 6.99
CA THR A 149 -6.80 -7.41 6.95
C THR A 149 -5.92 -6.46 7.77
N TRP A 150 -5.68 -5.27 7.23
CA TRP A 150 -4.85 -4.21 7.79
C TRP A 150 -5.71 -2.96 8.03
N VAL A 151 -5.54 -2.34 9.19
CA VAL A 151 -6.18 -1.09 9.55
C VAL A 151 -5.12 -0.17 10.12
N GLU A 152 -4.80 0.89 9.39
CA GLU A 152 -3.81 1.89 9.79
C GLU A 152 -2.46 1.26 10.21
N ASP A 153 -1.86 0.48 9.29
CA ASP A 153 -0.58 -0.21 9.51
C ASP A 153 -0.59 -1.38 10.49
N VAL A 154 -1.74 -1.71 11.07
CA VAL A 154 -1.88 -2.80 12.05
C VAL A 154 -2.72 -3.92 11.48
N ALA A 155 -2.20 -5.16 11.52
CA ALA A 155 -2.98 -6.35 11.17
C ALA A 155 -4.12 -6.56 12.18
N ARG A 156 -5.33 -6.84 11.69
CA ARG A 156 -6.55 -7.00 12.49
C ARG A 156 -7.41 -8.11 11.90
N GLY A 157 -8.13 -8.82 12.75
CA GLY A 157 -9.09 -9.81 12.30
C GLY A 157 -8.46 -11.17 11.99
N ALA A 158 -9.12 -11.99 11.18
CA ALA A 158 -8.56 -13.27 10.79
C ALA A 158 -7.35 -13.07 9.87
N ALA A 159 -6.31 -13.86 10.08
CA ALA A 159 -5.10 -13.81 9.26
C ALA A 159 -4.50 -15.21 9.07
N GLU A 160 -3.75 -15.32 8.00
CA GLU A 160 -3.01 -16.50 7.59
C GLU A 160 -1.51 -16.21 7.66
N VAL A 161 -0.77 -17.10 8.33
CA VAL A 161 0.69 -17.08 8.35
C VAL A 161 1.21 -18.30 7.61
N LEU A 162 2.11 -18.10 6.64
CA LEU A 162 2.85 -19.17 6.00
C LEU A 162 4.30 -19.12 6.45
N PHE A 163 4.83 -20.27 6.88
CA PHE A 163 6.22 -20.42 7.31
C PHE A 163 6.69 -21.85 7.02
N GLU A 164 7.76 -22.02 6.25
CA GLU A 164 8.37 -23.33 5.94
C GLU A 164 7.36 -24.42 5.49
N GLY A 165 6.34 -24.02 4.70
CA GLY A 165 5.28 -24.93 4.24
C GLY A 165 4.21 -25.26 5.28
N CYS A 166 4.41 -24.83 6.53
CA CYS A 166 3.36 -24.80 7.55
C CYS A 166 2.47 -23.58 7.33
N ARG A 167 1.18 -23.74 7.59
CA ARG A 167 0.21 -22.64 7.55
C ARG A 167 -0.47 -22.53 8.90
N PHE A 168 -0.65 -21.31 9.36
CA PHE A 168 -1.43 -21.00 10.56
C PHE A 168 -2.59 -20.10 10.17
N HIS A 169 -3.78 -20.43 10.65
CA HIS A 169 -4.94 -19.55 10.58
C HIS A 169 -5.32 -19.15 12.00
N GLY A 170 -5.53 -17.87 12.24
CA GLY A 170 -5.94 -17.38 13.56
C GLY A 170 -6.46 -15.96 13.49
N TYR A 171 -6.60 -15.34 14.66
CA TYR A 171 -7.10 -13.99 14.78
C TYR A 171 -6.02 -13.04 15.33
N TRP A 172 -5.92 -11.84 14.78
CA TRP A 172 -5.01 -10.78 15.17
C TRP A 172 -5.78 -9.63 15.82
N ASP A 173 -5.34 -9.25 17.01
CA ASP A 173 -5.76 -8.06 17.70
C ASP A 173 -4.53 -7.23 18.03
N GLY A 174 -4.08 -6.44 17.04
CA GLY A 174 -2.82 -5.71 17.11
C GLY A 174 -1.67 -6.50 16.47
N GLU A 175 -0.49 -6.46 17.09
CA GLU A 175 0.75 -6.99 16.50
C GLU A 175 0.93 -8.51 16.67
N GLN A 176 0.09 -9.18 17.47
CA GLN A 176 0.25 -10.58 17.82
C GLN A 176 -1.04 -11.37 17.58
N PRO A 177 -0.94 -12.67 17.23
CA PRO A 177 -2.11 -13.53 17.19
C PRO A 177 -2.69 -13.70 18.60
N ARG A 178 -4.01 -13.82 18.69
CA ARG A 178 -4.74 -13.97 19.94
C ARG A 178 -5.96 -14.86 19.75
N GLY A 179 -6.27 -15.64 20.78
CA GLY A 179 -7.43 -16.50 20.80
C GLY A 179 -7.27 -17.72 19.89
N PRO A 180 -8.37 -18.29 19.38
CA PRO A 180 -8.35 -19.54 18.65
C PRO A 180 -7.63 -19.44 17.30
N GLY A 181 -6.98 -20.54 16.93
CA GLY A 181 -6.38 -20.73 15.63
C GLY A 181 -6.05 -22.20 15.38
N CYS A 182 -5.41 -22.47 14.25
CA CYS A 182 -4.93 -23.80 13.91
C CYS A 182 -3.68 -23.76 13.04
N PHE A 183 -2.74 -24.66 13.34
CA PHE A 183 -1.62 -24.97 12.45
C PHE A 183 -1.98 -26.14 11.55
N THR A 184 -1.58 -26.06 10.29
CA THR A 184 -1.79 -27.11 9.30
C THR A 184 -0.45 -27.51 8.70
N PHE A 185 -0.20 -28.81 8.68
CA PHE A 185 1.05 -29.42 8.22
C PHE A 185 0.74 -30.35 7.05
N GLY A 186 1.24 -30.00 5.86
CA GLY A 186 0.87 -30.69 4.63
C GLY A 186 -0.63 -30.59 4.35
N THR A 187 -1.22 -31.67 3.84
CA THR A 187 -2.62 -31.74 3.42
C THR A 187 -3.54 -32.45 4.41
N ASP A 188 -3.00 -33.04 5.48
CA ASP A 188 -3.74 -34.04 6.26
C ASP A 188 -3.84 -33.72 7.74
N ILE A 189 -2.94 -32.91 8.30
CA ILE A 189 -2.86 -32.70 9.75
C ILE A 189 -3.19 -31.26 10.09
N MET A 190 -4.13 -31.08 11.02
CA MET A 190 -4.49 -29.80 11.63
C MET A 190 -4.36 -29.91 13.15
N VAL A 191 -3.69 -28.94 13.76
CA VAL A 191 -3.57 -28.81 15.21
C VAL A 191 -4.30 -27.55 15.65
N ARG A 192 -5.42 -27.71 16.36
CA ARG A 192 -6.18 -26.60 16.94
C ARG A 192 -5.59 -26.19 18.27
N GLY A 193 -5.76 -24.92 18.61
CA GLY A 193 -5.31 -24.39 19.89
C GLY A 193 -5.62 -22.90 19.99
N LYS A 194 -5.04 -22.28 21.02
CA LYS A 194 -5.24 -20.86 21.29
C LYS A 194 -3.93 -20.15 21.59
N PHE A 195 -3.80 -18.94 21.09
CA PHE A 195 -2.79 -17.99 21.52
C PHE A 195 -3.30 -17.13 22.69
N TYR A 196 -2.47 -16.95 23.70
CA TYR A 196 -2.69 -15.96 24.75
C TYR A 196 -1.37 -15.33 25.18
N CYS A 197 -1.45 -14.15 25.78
CA CYS A 197 -0.31 -13.49 26.39
C CYS A 197 -0.23 -13.89 27.85
N ASP A 198 0.85 -14.54 28.24
CA ASP A 198 1.16 -14.82 29.64
C ASP A 198 2.01 -13.68 30.21
N ALA A 199 1.63 -13.19 31.39
CA ALA A 199 2.36 -12.12 32.07
C ALA A 199 3.36 -12.77 33.03
N LYS A 200 4.66 -12.58 32.79
CA LYS A 200 5.68 -13.04 33.76
C LYS A 200 5.47 -12.35 35.10
N GLU A 201 5.58 -13.12 36.19
CA GLU A 201 5.65 -12.58 37.55
C GLU A 201 6.80 -11.55 37.62
N GLY A 202 6.48 -10.29 37.97
CA GLY A 202 7.45 -9.19 38.04
C GLY A 202 7.26 -8.07 37.01
N GLY A 203 6.41 -8.26 35.99
CA GLY A 203 5.90 -7.16 35.15
C GLY A 203 6.73 -6.79 33.92
N GLU A 204 6.00 -6.31 32.90
CA GLU A 204 6.39 -5.79 31.56
C GLU A 204 6.54 -6.78 30.39
N GLU A 205 7.20 -7.93 30.53
CA GLU A 205 7.39 -8.84 29.36
C GLU A 205 6.23 -9.85 29.20
N LYS A 206 5.24 -9.50 28.36
CA LYS A 206 4.19 -10.44 27.92
C LYS A 206 4.77 -11.45 26.95
N THR A 207 4.71 -12.73 27.31
CA THR A 207 5.15 -13.82 26.43
C THR A 207 3.95 -14.36 25.66
N LEU A 208 4.07 -14.46 24.33
CA LEU A 208 3.06 -15.10 23.50
C LEU A 208 3.17 -16.62 23.65
N VAL A 209 2.09 -17.26 24.10
CA VAL A 209 2.04 -18.70 24.34
C VAL A 209 0.99 -19.34 23.43
N TRP A 210 1.37 -20.44 22.79
CA TRP A 210 0.46 -21.32 22.06
C TRP A 210 0.10 -22.52 22.94
N GLN A 211 -1.19 -22.75 23.15
CA GLN A 211 -1.70 -23.93 23.84
C GLN A 211 -2.46 -24.82 22.84
N PRO A 212 -1.91 -25.99 22.46
CA PRO A 212 -2.62 -26.93 21.61
C PRO A 212 -3.80 -27.56 22.38
N GLU A 213 -4.93 -27.72 21.70
CA GLU A 213 -6.18 -28.27 22.25
C GLU A 213 -6.60 -29.58 21.58
N ALA A 214 -6.34 -29.75 20.27
CA ALA A 214 -6.72 -30.95 19.53
C ALA A 214 -5.85 -31.16 18.29
N ILE A 215 -5.71 -32.43 17.86
CA ILE A 215 -5.11 -32.83 16.58
C ILE A 215 -6.19 -33.52 15.76
N GLU A 216 -6.37 -33.07 14.52
CA GLU A 216 -7.46 -33.47 13.64
C GLU A 216 -6.98 -33.62 12.19
N LYS A 217 -7.82 -34.24 11.37
CA LYS A 217 -7.63 -34.22 9.92
C LYS A 217 -7.84 -32.81 9.39
N TYR A 218 -6.99 -32.37 8.46
CA TYR A 218 -7.14 -31.07 7.83
C TYR A 218 -8.43 -30.99 7.01
N GLU A 219 -9.25 -29.98 7.31
CA GLU A 219 -10.48 -29.66 6.59
C GLU A 219 -10.58 -28.15 6.38
N TYR A 220 -10.38 -27.70 5.15
CA TYR A 220 -10.39 -26.28 4.78
C TYR A 220 -11.69 -25.55 5.18
N ALA A 221 -12.84 -26.23 5.08
CA ALA A 221 -14.14 -25.66 5.41
C ALA A 221 -14.33 -25.34 6.92
N LYS A 222 -13.48 -25.89 7.79
CA LYS A 222 -13.51 -25.66 9.24
C LYS A 222 -12.56 -24.54 9.68
N LEU A 223 -11.83 -23.93 8.74
CA LEU A 223 -10.91 -22.85 9.04
C LEU A 223 -11.69 -21.58 9.43
N PRO A 224 -11.13 -20.75 10.33
CA PRO A 224 -11.64 -19.41 10.57
C PRO A 224 -11.41 -18.59 9.29
N LEU A 225 -12.38 -18.63 8.37
CA LEU A 225 -12.42 -17.76 7.21
C LEU A 225 -12.84 -16.37 7.66
N GLU A 226 -12.18 -15.33 7.15
CA GLU A 226 -12.70 -13.98 7.27
C GLU A 226 -14.14 -13.96 6.74
N PRO A 227 -15.10 -13.31 7.42
CA PRO A 227 -16.25 -12.79 6.70
C PRO A 227 -15.69 -11.92 5.57
N LEU A 228 -16.21 -12.10 4.34
CA LEU A 228 -15.82 -11.28 3.19
C LEU A 228 -15.72 -9.81 3.63
N PRO A 229 -14.67 -9.07 3.19
CA PRO A 229 -14.55 -7.66 3.56
C PRO A 229 -15.88 -6.99 3.29
N LEU A 230 -16.45 -6.38 4.34
CA LEU A 230 -17.69 -5.62 4.17
C LEU A 230 -17.44 -4.60 3.06
N PRO A 231 -18.41 -4.39 2.14
CA PRO A 231 -18.33 -3.28 1.20
C PRO A 231 -17.97 -2.03 1.99
N VAL A 232 -16.94 -1.32 1.56
CA VAL A 232 -16.62 -0.01 2.13
C VAL A 232 -17.82 0.87 1.81
N GLU A 233 -18.68 1.10 2.79
CA GLU A 233 -19.83 1.98 2.64
C GLU A 233 -19.31 3.39 2.31
N GLU A 234 -19.77 3.97 1.20
CA GLU A 234 -19.36 5.31 0.75
C GLU A 234 -19.75 6.43 1.75
N SER A 235 -20.38 6.11 2.88
CA SER A 235 -20.69 7.06 3.93
C SER A 235 -19.48 7.49 4.77
N ASP A 236 -18.43 6.67 4.86
CA ASP A 236 -17.21 7.02 5.61
C ASP A 236 -16.23 7.91 4.82
N VAL A 237 -16.57 8.25 3.57
CA VAL A 237 -15.80 9.18 2.70
C VAL A 237 -16.37 10.61 2.68
N SER A 238 -17.23 11.01 3.62
CA SER A 238 -17.86 12.34 3.61
C SER A 238 -17.62 13.21 4.85
N ALA A 239 -16.47 13.87 4.88
CA ALA A 239 -16.29 15.22 5.44
C ALA A 239 -14.95 15.78 4.93
N THR A 240 -14.83 16.10 3.65
CA THR A 240 -14.87 17.49 3.19
C THR A 240 -14.97 17.50 1.67
N SER A 241 -16.20 17.54 1.17
CA SER A 241 -16.52 17.92 -0.20
C SER A 241 -17.24 19.26 -0.13
N SER A 242 -16.48 20.35 -0.25
CA SER A 242 -17.03 21.61 -0.72
C SER A 242 -16.51 21.80 -2.14
N SER A 243 -17.42 21.58 -3.08
CA SER A 243 -17.60 22.32 -4.35
C SER A 243 -16.35 22.87 -5.04
N GLU A 244 -16.07 22.36 -6.24
CA GLU A 244 -15.86 23.19 -7.44
C GLU A 244 -15.73 22.31 -8.70
N GLU A 245 -16.87 22.23 -9.39
CA GLU A 245 -17.07 22.32 -10.85
C GLU A 245 -16.30 21.37 -11.79
N GLU A 246 -17.08 20.41 -12.31
CA GLU A 246 -16.91 19.75 -13.59
C GLU A 246 -17.02 20.78 -14.73
N GLU A 247 -16.03 20.82 -15.62
CA GLU A 247 -16.20 21.38 -16.95
C GLU A 247 -15.93 20.28 -17.98
N CYS A 248 -17.02 19.93 -18.67
CA CYS A 248 -17.13 18.94 -19.72
C CYS A 248 -16.62 19.53 -21.04
N ASP A 249 -15.60 18.90 -21.64
CA ASP A 249 -15.26 19.14 -23.05
C ASP A 249 -15.73 17.95 -23.88
N SER A 250 -16.88 18.15 -24.52
CA SER A 250 -17.38 17.32 -25.61
C SER A 250 -16.60 17.61 -26.89
N VAL A 251 -16.04 16.58 -27.52
CA VAL A 251 -15.85 16.56 -28.96
C VAL A 251 -16.26 15.20 -29.50
N ALA A 252 -17.36 15.22 -30.24
CA ALA A 252 -17.83 14.15 -31.07
C ALA A 252 -16.89 13.96 -32.26
N GLU A 253 -16.51 12.71 -32.56
CA GLU A 253 -16.39 12.29 -33.95
C GLU A 253 -16.95 10.88 -34.10
N SER A 254 -17.87 10.79 -35.06
CA SER A 254 -18.56 9.60 -35.51
C SER A 254 -17.62 8.67 -36.26
N LEU A 255 -17.68 7.37 -35.98
CA LEU A 255 -17.59 6.36 -37.02
C LEU A 255 -18.54 5.21 -36.68
N ALA A 256 -19.66 5.20 -37.42
CA ALA A 256 -20.56 4.07 -37.49
C ALA A 256 -19.95 3.00 -38.40
N SER A 257 -19.87 1.77 -37.92
CA SER A 257 -19.78 0.59 -38.77
C SER A 257 -20.48 -0.60 -38.12
N THR A 258 -21.74 -0.75 -38.55
CA THR A 258 -22.54 -1.95 -38.76
C THR A 258 -22.03 -3.27 -38.17
N ILE A 259 -22.80 -3.76 -37.19
CA ILE A 259 -22.89 -5.16 -36.80
C ILE A 259 -23.69 -5.90 -37.88
N VAL A 260 -23.15 -7.02 -38.38
CA VAL A 260 -23.94 -8.08 -39.04
C VAL A 260 -23.79 -9.33 -38.18
N ILE A 261 -24.90 -9.75 -37.57
CA ILE A 261 -25.06 -11.04 -36.92
C ILE A 261 -25.49 -12.02 -38.01
N GLY A 262 -24.74 -13.11 -38.18
CA GLY A 262 -25.15 -14.26 -38.98
C GLY A 262 -25.40 -15.43 -38.05
N ASP A 263 -26.65 -15.86 -37.98
CA ASP A 263 -27.07 -17.15 -37.45
C ASP A 263 -26.93 -18.23 -38.53
N GLU A 264 -26.67 -19.46 -38.07
CA GLU A 264 -26.43 -20.76 -38.75
C GLU A 264 -24.98 -21.18 -39.02
#